data_AF-A0A2H9QPG1-F1
#
_entry.id   AF-A0A2H9QPG1-F1
#
_cell.length_a   1.000
_cell.length_b   1.000
_cell.length_c   1.000
_cell.angle_alpha   90.00
_cell.angle_beta   90.00
_cell.angle_gamma   90.00
#
_symmetry.space_group_name_H-M   'P 1'
#
loop_
_entity.id
_entity.type
_entity.pdbx_description
1 polymer ?
#
loop_
_entity_poly.entity_id
_entity_poly.type
_entity_poly.pdbx_seq_one_letter_code
_entity_poly.pdbx_strand_id
1 'polypeptide(L)'
;SEAEKGKSKGVKRLVLREDFRLAHDKTRFLLERGEEHPKLQEIIRLVRDEKKNSKSPKTIIFTQFRETASLISKNINKLSGINSKVFIGQANKEGGGLNQKEQKEIIDNFSNGETNVLCATCIAEEGLDIPEVDSVIFYEPVSSAIRSIQRRGRTARLSKGKLIILITKGTKDEFAYYTSRAREKKMEKSIKEIKEELNKNYSKEKKVSQESLF
;
A
#
# COMPACT_ATOMS: atom_id res chain seq x y z
N SER A 1 -24.42 9.51 23.14
CA SER A 1 -23.19 9.28 22.38
C SER A 1 -22.62 10.63 21.99
N GLU A 2 -21.30 10.85 22.09
CA GLU A 2 -20.62 12.10 21.66
C GLU A 2 -20.89 12.50 20.19
N ALA A 3 -21.61 11.67 19.43
CA ALA A 3 -22.01 11.90 18.04
C ALA A 3 -23.04 13.01 17.80
N GLU A 4 -23.63 13.64 18.81
CA GLU A 4 -24.76 14.58 18.61
C GLU A 4 -24.37 16.06 18.45
N LYS A 5 -23.19 16.49 18.92
CA LYS A 5 -22.76 17.89 18.82
C LYS A 5 -21.97 18.13 17.52
N GLY A 6 -22.49 18.99 16.64
CA GLY A 6 -21.77 19.54 15.48
C GLY A 6 -21.75 18.71 14.19
N LYS A 7 -22.37 17.53 14.13
CA LYS A 7 -22.30 16.66 12.93
C LYS A 7 -23.43 16.91 11.91
N SER A 8 -23.14 16.71 10.63
CA SER A 8 -24.08 16.93 9.51
C SER A 8 -25.35 16.07 9.62
N LYS A 9 -26.45 16.50 9.00
CA LYS A 9 -27.72 15.74 8.96
C LYS A 9 -27.53 14.30 8.47
N GLY A 10 -26.61 14.08 7.53
CA GLY A 10 -26.28 12.75 7.01
C GLY A 10 -25.65 11.84 8.05
N VAL A 11 -24.72 12.36 8.86
CA VAL A 11 -24.09 11.58 9.95
C VAL A 11 -25.11 11.22 11.03
N LYS A 12 -25.98 12.16 11.40
CA LYS A 12 -27.06 11.89 12.36
C LYS A 12 -27.96 10.77 11.86
N ARG A 13 -28.34 10.79 10.58
CA ARG A 13 -29.16 9.74 9.97
C ARG A 13 -28.43 8.38 9.92
N LEU A 14 -27.14 8.36 9.63
CA LEU A 14 -26.33 7.14 9.59
C LEU A 14 -26.28 6.44 10.96
N VAL A 15 -26.00 7.19 12.02
CA VAL A 15 -25.85 6.65 13.39
C VAL A 15 -27.17 6.11 13.94
N LEU A 16 -28.31 6.58 13.43
CA LEU A 16 -29.63 6.09 13.82
C LEU A 16 -30.04 4.80 13.10
N ARG A 17 -29.36 4.41 12.02
CA ARG A 17 -29.69 3.16 11.32
C ARG A 17 -29.38 1.95 12.19
N GLU A 18 -30.27 0.97 12.16
CA GLU A 18 -30.16 -0.26 12.95
C GLU A 18 -28.90 -1.06 12.58
N ASP A 19 -28.61 -1.19 11.28
CA ASP A 19 -27.42 -1.88 10.78
C ASP A 19 -26.12 -1.24 11.29
N PHE A 20 -26.05 0.09 11.31
CA PHE A 20 -24.91 0.82 11.85
C PHE A 20 -24.75 0.60 13.35
N ARG A 21 -25.84 0.70 14.14
CA ARG A 21 -25.81 0.48 15.58
C ARG A 21 -25.35 -0.94 15.92
N LEU A 22 -25.92 -1.94 15.24
CA LEU A 22 -25.52 -3.34 15.41
C LEU A 22 -24.05 -3.57 15.08
N ALA A 23 -23.56 -3.00 13.98
CA ALA A 23 -22.15 -3.10 13.61
C ALA A 23 -21.23 -2.41 14.63
N HIS A 24 -21.61 -1.22 15.10
CA HIS A 24 -20.88 -0.49 16.13
C HIS A 24 -20.81 -1.28 17.45
N ASP A 25 -21.93 -1.84 17.93
CA ASP A 25 -21.98 -2.57 19.19
C ASP A 25 -21.18 -3.88 19.11
N LYS A 26 -21.28 -4.61 18.00
CA LYS A 26 -20.42 -5.78 17.74
C LYS A 26 -18.94 -5.41 17.73
N THR A 27 -18.60 -4.28 17.11
CA THR A 27 -17.21 -3.81 17.03
C THR A 27 -16.69 -3.45 18.43
N ARG A 28 -17.48 -2.73 19.23
CA ARG A 28 -17.14 -2.38 20.61
C ARG A 28 -16.94 -3.63 21.47
N PHE A 29 -17.86 -4.60 21.38
CA PHE A 29 -17.76 -5.86 22.11
C PHE A 29 -16.46 -6.61 21.81
N LEU A 30 -16.02 -6.63 20.53
CA LEU A 30 -14.74 -7.22 20.15
C LEU A 30 -13.55 -6.44 20.70
N LEU A 31 -13.59 -5.10 20.62
CA LEU A 31 -12.54 -4.22 21.15
C LEU A 31 -12.36 -4.36 22.68
N GLU A 32 -13.46 -4.46 23.43
CA GLU A 32 -13.43 -4.67 24.89
C GLU A 32 -12.79 -6.00 25.28
N ARG A 33 -12.88 -7.01 24.40
CA ARG A 33 -12.23 -8.31 24.55
C ARG A 33 -10.77 -8.33 24.04
N GLY A 34 -10.29 -7.22 23.47
CA GLY A 34 -8.97 -7.15 22.84
C GLY A 34 -8.85 -7.99 21.56
N GLU A 35 -9.97 -8.31 20.91
CA GLU A 35 -10.01 -9.09 19.68
C GLU A 35 -9.62 -8.20 18.49
N GLU A 36 -8.40 -8.35 18.02
CA GLU A 36 -7.87 -7.64 16.85
C GLU A 36 -8.18 -8.37 15.55
N HIS A 37 -8.19 -7.63 14.44
CA HIS A 37 -8.40 -8.23 13.14
C HIS A 37 -7.30 -9.28 12.81
N PRO A 38 -7.63 -10.49 12.32
CA PRO A 38 -6.65 -11.58 12.12
C PRO A 38 -5.45 -11.23 11.24
N LYS A 39 -5.64 -10.31 10.29
CA LYS A 39 -4.53 -9.79 9.45
C LYS A 39 -3.37 -9.23 10.25
N LEU A 40 -3.59 -8.66 11.44
CA LEU A 40 -2.50 -8.15 12.26
C LEU A 40 -1.55 -9.29 12.67
N GLN A 41 -2.10 -10.45 13.03
CA GLN A 41 -1.31 -11.63 13.37
C GLN A 41 -0.57 -12.18 12.15
N GLU A 42 -1.21 -12.17 10.97
CA GLU A 42 -0.54 -12.55 9.72
C GLU A 42 0.62 -11.60 9.37
N ILE A 43 0.49 -10.29 9.57
CA ILE A 43 1.60 -9.35 9.39
C ILE A 43 2.76 -9.67 10.33
N ILE A 44 2.47 -9.88 11.62
CA ILE A 44 3.49 -10.25 12.62
C ILE A 44 4.22 -11.53 12.20
N ARG A 45 3.47 -12.54 11.72
CA ARG A 45 4.03 -13.79 11.22
C ARG A 45 4.93 -13.57 10.00
N LEU A 46 4.46 -12.84 8.99
CA LEU A 46 5.22 -12.55 7.78
C LEU A 46 6.52 -11.80 8.07
N VAL A 47 6.47 -10.74 8.89
CA VAL A 47 7.67 -9.98 9.27
C VAL A 47 8.67 -10.85 10.02
N ARG A 48 8.19 -11.72 10.91
CA ARG A 48 9.03 -12.69 11.63
C ARG A 48 9.69 -13.67 10.66
N ASP A 49 8.95 -14.17 9.67
CA ASP A 49 9.46 -15.13 8.70
C ASP A 49 10.50 -14.50 7.78
N GLU A 50 10.29 -13.26 7.32
CA GLU A 50 11.30 -12.51 6.57
C GLU A 50 12.58 -12.30 7.38
N LYS A 51 12.47 -11.98 8.68
CA LYS A 51 13.62 -11.81 9.59
C LYS A 51 14.41 -13.11 9.82
N LYS A 52 13.79 -14.27 9.69
CA LYS A 52 14.53 -15.56 9.75
C LYS A 52 15.35 -15.80 8.49
N ASN A 53 14.87 -15.32 7.35
CA ASN A 53 15.50 -15.54 6.04
C ASN A 53 16.65 -14.54 5.75
N SER A 54 16.66 -13.39 6.43
CA SER A 54 17.70 -12.36 6.27
C SER A 54 18.03 -11.69 7.60
N LYS A 55 19.30 -11.33 7.82
CA LYS A 55 19.74 -10.68 9.05
C LYS A 55 19.12 -9.29 9.24
N SER A 56 18.76 -8.60 8.16
CA SER A 56 18.05 -7.30 8.22
C SER A 56 17.21 -7.08 6.94
N PRO A 57 16.07 -7.77 6.78
CA PRO A 57 15.23 -7.60 5.61
C PRO A 57 14.57 -6.23 5.63
N LYS A 58 14.62 -5.51 4.53
CA LYS A 58 13.87 -4.27 4.34
C LYS A 58 12.48 -4.61 3.83
N THR A 59 11.47 -4.26 4.62
CA THR A 59 10.07 -4.55 4.30
C THR A 59 9.26 -3.26 4.28
N ILE A 60 8.34 -3.12 3.32
CA ILE A 60 7.35 -2.05 3.35
C ILE A 60 5.96 -2.65 3.44
N ILE A 61 5.19 -2.18 4.41
CA ILE A 61 3.81 -2.60 4.66
C ILE A 61 2.89 -1.43 4.34
N PHE A 62 1.99 -1.63 3.38
CA PHE A 62 1.04 -0.62 2.94
C PHE A 62 -0.36 -0.89 3.48
N THR A 63 -1.02 0.18 3.90
CA THR A 63 -2.39 0.19 4.43
C THR A 63 -3.08 1.48 4.02
N GLN A 64 -4.41 1.52 3.98
CA GLN A 64 -5.16 2.73 3.62
C GLN A 64 -5.22 3.74 4.77
N PHE A 65 -5.18 3.26 6.03
CA PHE A 65 -5.42 4.09 7.21
C PHE A 65 -4.17 4.30 8.06
N ARG A 66 -4.00 5.53 8.58
CA ARG A 66 -2.85 5.95 9.39
C ARG A 66 -2.83 5.21 10.73
N GLU A 67 -4.00 5.02 11.31
CA GLU A 67 -4.21 4.29 12.57
C GLU A 67 -3.77 2.83 12.41
N THR A 68 -4.11 2.19 11.29
CA THR A 68 -3.67 0.83 10.99
C THR A 68 -2.14 0.76 10.81
N ALA A 69 -1.51 1.75 10.17
CA ALA A 69 -0.05 1.80 10.04
C ALA A 69 0.63 1.89 11.43
N SER A 70 0.11 2.74 12.30
CA SER A 70 0.56 2.88 13.68
C SER A 70 0.35 1.60 14.50
N LEU A 71 -0.82 0.96 14.36
CA LEU A 71 -1.14 -0.29 15.04
C LEU A 71 -0.17 -1.42 14.64
N ILE A 72 0.07 -1.58 13.33
CA ILE A 72 1.01 -2.57 12.81
C ILE A 72 2.41 -2.28 13.35
N SER A 73 2.90 -1.05 13.17
CA SER A 73 4.24 -0.63 13.59
C SER A 73 4.47 -0.88 15.09
N LYS A 74 3.52 -0.50 15.94
CA LYS A 74 3.56 -0.73 17.39
C LYS A 74 3.66 -2.22 17.74
N ASN A 75 2.97 -3.09 17.02
CA ASN A 75 2.96 -4.52 17.32
C ASN A 75 4.21 -5.24 16.80
N ILE A 76 4.71 -4.92 15.61
CA ILE A 76 5.91 -5.57 15.06
C ILE A 76 7.20 -5.07 15.74
N ASN A 77 7.22 -3.86 16.30
CA ASN A 77 8.33 -3.36 17.12
C ASN A 77 8.54 -4.14 18.43
N LYS A 78 7.58 -5.00 18.83
CA LYS A 78 7.75 -5.93 19.95
C LYS A 78 8.65 -7.13 19.57
N LEU A 79 8.92 -7.34 18.29
CA LEU A 79 9.77 -8.43 17.79
C LEU A 79 11.24 -8.02 17.87
N SER A 80 12.09 -8.92 18.36
CA SER A 80 13.53 -8.67 18.43
C SER A 80 14.15 -8.47 17.05
N GLY A 81 14.96 -7.43 16.89
CA GLY A 81 15.66 -7.12 15.64
C GLY A 81 14.78 -6.51 14.53
N ILE A 82 13.58 -6.04 14.87
CA ILE A 82 12.72 -5.23 14.02
C ILE A 82 12.73 -3.79 14.52
N ASN A 83 12.94 -2.85 13.60
CA ASN A 83 12.76 -1.42 13.84
C ASN A 83 11.82 -0.87 12.75
N SER A 84 10.58 -0.62 13.16
CA SER A 84 9.50 -0.15 12.32
C SER A 84 9.18 1.31 12.56
N LYS A 85 9.02 2.07 11.46
CA LYS A 85 8.54 3.45 11.47
C LYS A 85 7.30 3.61 10.62
N VAL A 86 6.43 4.54 11.03
CA VAL A 86 5.23 4.90 10.29
C VAL A 86 5.59 5.97 9.26
N PHE A 87 5.17 5.77 8.02
CA PHE A 87 5.43 6.67 6.91
C PHE A 87 4.10 7.15 6.30
N ILE A 88 3.71 8.39 6.60
CA ILE A 88 2.44 8.97 6.15
C ILE A 88 2.71 10.18 5.24
N GLY A 89 1.71 10.55 4.45
CA GLY A 89 1.77 11.72 3.56
C GLY A 89 2.04 13.03 4.30
N GLN A 90 2.21 14.11 3.54
CA GLN A 90 2.58 15.41 4.08
C GLN A 90 1.58 15.92 5.13
N ALA A 91 2.06 16.76 6.05
CA ALA A 91 1.21 17.40 7.05
C ALA A 91 0.21 18.36 6.39
N ASN A 92 -1.08 18.11 6.57
CA ASN A 92 -2.16 18.98 6.08
C ASN A 92 -2.47 20.08 7.12
N LYS A 93 -3.23 21.12 6.72
CA LYS A 93 -3.73 22.18 7.62
C LYS A 93 -4.52 21.65 8.84
N GLU A 94 -5.03 20.43 8.76
CA GLU A 94 -5.76 19.75 9.84
C GLU A 94 -4.85 18.99 10.84
N GLY A 95 -3.51 19.14 10.73
CA GLY A 95 -2.58 18.71 11.78
C GLY A 95 -2.15 17.25 11.74
N GLY A 96 -2.27 16.57 10.59
CA GLY A 96 -1.84 15.17 10.46
C GLY A 96 -0.97 14.93 9.23
N GLY A 97 0.22 14.36 9.43
CA GLY A 97 1.18 14.00 8.39
C GLY A 97 2.62 14.24 8.83
N LEU A 98 3.58 13.92 7.97
CA LEU A 98 5.01 14.20 8.18
C LEU A 98 5.42 15.42 7.37
N ASN A 99 6.28 16.28 7.90
CA ASN A 99 6.90 17.31 7.07
C ASN A 99 7.99 16.70 6.15
N GLN A 100 8.43 17.44 5.14
CA GLN A 100 9.41 16.93 4.16
C GLN A 100 10.74 16.50 4.78
N LYS A 101 11.19 17.20 5.84
CA LYS A 101 12.42 16.86 6.55
C LYS A 101 12.29 15.53 7.29
N GLU A 102 11.17 15.31 7.98
CA GLU A 102 10.86 14.05 8.67
C GLU A 102 10.70 12.89 7.69
N GLN A 103 10.04 13.13 6.55
CA GLN A 103 9.92 12.13 5.50
C GLN A 103 11.29 11.72 4.98
N LYS A 104 12.16 12.69 4.69
CA LYS A 104 13.52 12.43 4.22
C LYS A 104 14.32 11.64 5.26
N GLU A 105 14.30 12.05 6.53
CA GLU A 105 14.99 11.36 7.61
C GLU A 105 14.56 9.90 7.76
N ILE A 106 13.25 9.62 7.70
CA ILE A 106 12.73 8.24 7.79
C ILE A 106 13.20 7.40 6.59
N ILE A 107 13.22 7.97 5.38
CA ILE A 107 13.70 7.29 4.18
C ILE A 107 15.21 7.07 4.23
N ASP A 108 16.00 8.03 4.71
CA ASP A 108 17.45 7.91 4.88
C ASP A 108 17.77 6.79 5.89
N ASN A 109 17.08 6.78 7.05
CA ASN A 109 17.23 5.74 8.07
C ASN A 109 16.81 4.35 7.56
N PHE A 110 15.77 4.28 6.72
CA PHE A 110 15.36 3.03 6.08
C PHE A 110 16.38 2.56 5.04
N SER A 111 16.94 3.48 4.27
CA SER A 111 17.98 3.20 3.28
C SER A 111 19.28 2.71 3.93
N ASN A 112 19.64 3.26 5.09
CA ASN A 112 20.80 2.84 5.87
C ASN A 112 20.57 1.56 6.69
N GLY A 113 19.33 1.06 6.74
CA GLY A 113 18.96 -0.15 7.47
C GLY A 113 18.79 0.05 8.98
N GLU A 114 18.84 1.28 9.47
CA GLU A 114 18.51 1.64 10.86
C GLU A 114 17.03 1.36 11.14
N THR A 115 16.17 1.70 10.18
CA THR A 115 14.79 1.23 10.10
C THR A 115 14.76 0.10 9.08
N ASN A 116 14.13 -1.03 9.41
CA ASN A 116 14.03 -2.18 8.50
C ASN A 116 12.58 -2.54 8.13
N VAL A 117 11.59 -1.88 8.74
CA VAL A 117 10.20 -1.95 8.29
C VAL A 117 9.58 -0.55 8.18
N LEU A 118 8.93 -0.25 7.06
CA LEU A 118 8.11 0.96 6.92
C LEU A 118 6.63 0.59 6.85
N CYS A 119 5.83 1.14 7.75
CA CYS A 119 4.37 1.03 7.71
C CYS A 119 3.79 2.30 7.07
N ALA A 120 3.35 2.21 5.81
CA ALA A 120 3.05 3.36 4.98
C ALA A 120 1.59 3.44 4.54
N THR A 121 1.07 4.68 4.41
CA THR A 121 -0.28 4.95 3.88
C THR A 121 -0.32 5.50 2.46
N CYS A 122 0.84 5.89 1.93
CA CYS A 122 0.93 6.60 0.66
C CYS A 122 1.98 5.93 -0.25
N ILE A 123 1.59 5.64 -1.50
CA ILE A 123 2.50 5.27 -2.59
C ILE A 123 2.33 6.18 -3.81
N ALA A 124 1.14 6.78 -3.96
CA ALA A 124 0.60 7.08 -5.28
C ALA A 124 0.42 8.57 -5.63
N GLU A 125 0.59 9.49 -4.68
CA GLU A 125 0.42 10.93 -4.98
C GLU A 125 1.75 11.68 -5.15
N GLU A 126 2.80 11.29 -4.43
CA GLU A 126 4.11 11.93 -4.53
C GLU A 126 5.20 10.90 -4.83
N GLY A 127 6.14 11.32 -5.68
CA GLY A 127 7.26 10.53 -6.19
C GLY A 127 8.30 10.17 -5.14
N LEU A 128 7.87 9.62 -4.00
CA LEU A 128 8.76 8.97 -3.06
C LEU A 128 9.53 7.88 -3.80
N ASP A 129 10.82 8.12 -3.95
CA ASP A 129 11.74 7.12 -4.43
C ASP A 129 11.80 6.03 -3.37
N ILE A 130 11.27 4.85 -3.70
CA ILE A 130 11.19 3.74 -2.77
C ILE A 130 12.53 3.02 -2.85
N PRO A 131 13.30 2.93 -1.74
CA PRO A 131 14.58 2.22 -1.74
C PRO A 131 14.41 0.76 -2.15
N GLU A 132 15.51 0.08 -2.52
CA GLU A 132 15.48 -1.37 -2.77
C GLU A 132 15.07 -2.13 -1.49
N VAL A 133 14.11 -3.04 -1.63
CA VAL A 133 13.49 -3.78 -0.52
C VAL A 133 13.32 -5.26 -0.84
N ASP A 134 13.39 -6.09 0.21
CA ASP A 134 13.24 -7.55 0.11
C ASP A 134 11.76 -7.97 0.02
N SER A 135 10.87 -7.22 0.65
CA SER A 135 9.44 -7.53 0.57
C SER A 135 8.54 -6.31 0.65
N VAL A 136 7.40 -6.42 -0.03
CA VAL A 136 6.30 -5.47 0.04
C VAL A 136 5.04 -6.22 0.42
N ILE A 137 4.37 -5.76 1.47
CA ILE A 137 3.15 -6.36 1.98
C ILE A 137 2.01 -5.34 1.91
N PHE A 138 0.91 -5.71 1.29
CA PHE A 138 -0.33 -4.95 1.30
C PHE A 138 -1.27 -5.52 2.36
N TYR A 139 -1.60 -4.70 3.38
CA TYR A 139 -2.58 -5.07 4.42
C TYR A 139 -3.98 -5.28 3.84
N GLU A 140 -4.27 -4.60 2.73
CA GLU A 140 -5.50 -4.73 1.96
C GLU A 140 -5.19 -4.45 0.48
N PRO A 141 -6.00 -4.99 -0.46
CA PRO A 141 -5.74 -4.81 -1.88
C PRO A 141 -5.97 -3.36 -2.32
N VAL A 142 -4.88 -2.61 -2.55
CA VAL A 142 -4.92 -1.22 -3.04
C VAL A 142 -4.45 -1.15 -4.49
N SER A 143 -5.39 -1.01 -5.43
CA SER A 143 -5.12 -1.14 -6.87
C SER A 143 -4.12 -0.15 -7.45
N SER A 144 -4.17 1.12 -7.04
CA SER A 144 -3.25 2.17 -7.52
C SER A 144 -1.83 1.97 -7.00
N ALA A 145 -1.72 1.57 -5.74
CA ALA A 145 -0.48 1.32 -5.04
C ALA A 145 0.30 0.14 -5.63
N ILE A 146 -0.38 -1.00 -5.84
CA ILE A 146 0.20 -2.18 -6.51
C ILE A 146 0.76 -1.79 -7.88
N ARG A 147 -0.05 -1.09 -8.68
CA ARG A 147 0.33 -0.63 -10.03
C ARG A 147 1.53 0.32 -10.01
N SER A 148 1.60 1.21 -9.01
CA SER A 148 2.72 2.14 -8.86
C SER A 148 4.03 1.43 -8.55
N ILE A 149 4.00 0.44 -7.67
CA ILE A 149 5.17 -0.41 -7.37
C ILE A 149 5.60 -1.20 -8.60
N GLN A 150 4.66 -1.83 -9.31
CA GLN A 150 4.95 -2.59 -10.54
C GLN A 150 5.53 -1.71 -11.65
N ARG A 151 5.06 -0.46 -11.78
CA ARG A 151 5.62 0.54 -12.72
C ARG A 151 7.05 0.93 -12.37
N ARG A 152 7.33 1.17 -11.08
CA ARG A 152 8.69 1.43 -10.57
C ARG A 152 9.59 0.20 -10.62
N GLY A 153 9.01 -1.01 -10.67
CA GLY A 153 9.67 -2.30 -10.84
C GLY A 153 10.40 -2.53 -12.17
N ARG A 154 10.51 -1.52 -13.05
CA ARG A 154 11.50 -1.53 -14.15
C ARG A 154 12.88 -0.98 -13.74
N THR A 155 12.97 -0.30 -12.60
CA THR A 155 14.22 0.24 -12.02
C THR A 155 14.42 -0.13 -10.55
N ALA A 156 13.38 -0.51 -9.81
CA ALA A 156 13.54 -1.30 -8.59
C ALA A 156 13.92 -2.72 -9.02
N ARG A 157 15.21 -3.06 -8.91
CA ARG A 157 15.64 -4.45 -9.00
C ARG A 157 14.94 -5.18 -7.86
N LEU A 158 13.87 -5.91 -8.18
CA LEU A 158 13.43 -7.02 -7.34
C LEU A 158 14.56 -8.06 -7.41
N SER A 159 15.58 -7.91 -6.58
CA SER A 159 16.53 -8.97 -6.29
C SER A 159 15.78 -10.06 -5.52
N LYS A 160 14.91 -10.83 -6.21
CA LYS A 160 14.03 -11.84 -5.59
C LYS A 160 13.02 -11.28 -4.55
N GLY A 161 12.63 -10.00 -4.64
CA GLY A 161 11.73 -9.38 -3.67
C GLY A 161 10.28 -9.93 -3.73
N LYS A 162 9.68 -10.22 -2.58
CA LYS A 162 8.33 -10.82 -2.48
C LYS A 162 7.25 -9.75 -2.40
N LEU A 163 6.21 -9.88 -3.23
CA LEU A 163 4.99 -9.08 -3.14
C LEU A 163 3.88 -9.92 -2.50
N ILE A 164 3.35 -9.46 -1.36
CA ILE A 164 2.30 -10.16 -0.61
C ILE A 164 1.09 -9.24 -0.48
N ILE A 165 -0.11 -9.77 -0.70
CA ILE A 165 -1.37 -9.03 -0.53
C ILE A 165 -2.27 -9.84 0.39
N LEU A 166 -2.66 -9.24 1.52
CA LEU A 166 -3.61 -9.84 2.44
C LEU A 166 -5.05 -9.58 1.98
N ILE A 167 -5.88 -10.63 1.99
CA ILE A 167 -7.28 -10.59 1.58
C ILE A 167 -8.11 -11.28 2.66
N THR A 168 -9.09 -10.57 3.23
CA THR A 168 -10.11 -11.20 4.08
C THR A 168 -11.22 -11.79 3.20
N LYS A 169 -11.36 -13.12 3.23
CA LYS A 169 -12.40 -13.85 2.47
C LYS A 169 -13.81 -13.40 2.85
N GLY A 170 -14.72 -13.35 1.89
CA GLY A 170 -16.11 -12.94 2.12
C GLY A 170 -16.28 -11.46 2.44
N THR A 171 -15.30 -10.62 2.13
CA THR A 171 -15.36 -9.17 2.36
C THR A 171 -15.10 -8.39 1.08
N LYS A 172 -15.20 -7.05 1.17
CA LYS A 172 -14.91 -6.14 0.05
C LYS A 172 -13.48 -6.26 -0.49
N ASP A 173 -12.56 -6.84 0.27
CA ASP A 173 -11.19 -7.10 -0.18
C ASP A 173 -11.17 -7.96 -1.45
N GLU A 174 -12.00 -9.00 -1.53
CA GLU A 174 -12.02 -9.88 -2.72
C GLU A 174 -12.42 -9.09 -3.96
N PHE A 175 -13.46 -8.25 -3.86
CA PHE A 175 -13.87 -7.38 -4.94
C PHE A 175 -12.79 -6.37 -5.33
N ALA A 176 -12.15 -5.73 -4.35
CA ALA A 176 -11.05 -4.80 -4.58
C ALA A 176 -9.85 -5.48 -5.27
N TYR A 177 -9.53 -6.72 -4.88
CA TYR A 177 -8.50 -7.53 -5.52
C TYR A 177 -8.83 -7.87 -6.98
N TYR A 178 -10.03 -8.41 -7.26
CA TYR A 178 -10.42 -8.79 -8.62
C TYR A 178 -10.52 -7.58 -9.55
N THR A 179 -11.07 -6.46 -9.06
CA THR A 179 -11.13 -5.21 -9.84
C THR A 179 -9.74 -4.64 -10.12
N SER A 180 -8.81 -4.73 -9.16
CA SER A 180 -7.41 -4.37 -9.36
C SER A 180 -6.76 -5.22 -10.45
N ARG A 181 -6.89 -6.55 -10.38
CA ARG A 181 -6.32 -7.49 -11.34
C ARG A 181 -6.91 -7.30 -12.75
N ALA A 182 -8.21 -7.02 -12.85
CA ALA A 182 -8.86 -6.75 -14.12
C ALA A 182 -8.31 -5.45 -14.76
N ARG A 183 -8.13 -4.39 -13.97
CA ARG A 183 -7.54 -3.12 -14.43
C ARG A 183 -6.08 -3.28 -14.87
N GLU A 184 -5.31 -4.08 -14.14
CA GLU A 184 -3.92 -4.42 -14.46
C GLU A 184 -3.84 -5.11 -15.83
N LYS A 185 -4.59 -6.20 -16.02
CA LYS A 185 -4.65 -6.93 -17.31
C LYS A 185 -5.08 -6.03 -18.47
N LYS A 186 -6.06 -5.15 -18.24
CA LYS A 186 -6.52 -4.18 -19.25
C LYS A 186 -5.40 -3.19 -19.63
N MET A 187 -4.66 -2.67 -18.64
CA MET A 187 -3.51 -1.80 -18.90
C MET A 187 -2.43 -2.52 -19.71
N GLU A 188 -2.07 -3.75 -19.33
CA GLU A 188 -1.05 -4.53 -20.04
C GLU A 188 -1.43 -4.73 -21.50
N LYS A 189 -2.70 -5.06 -21.76
CA LYS A 189 -3.25 -5.17 -23.11
C LYS A 189 -3.12 -3.86 -23.88
N SER A 190 -3.56 -2.74 -23.32
CA SER A 190 -3.47 -1.43 -23.99
C SER A 190 -2.02 -1.00 -24.24
N ILE A 191 -1.08 -1.28 -23.34
CA ILE A 191 0.35 -0.99 -23.57
C ILE A 191 0.91 -1.84 -24.71
N LYS A 192 0.50 -3.11 -24.81
CA LYS A 192 0.91 -4.00 -25.89
C LYS A 192 0.39 -3.50 -27.24
N GLU A 193 -0.88 -3.13 -27.32
CA GLU A 193 -1.51 -2.57 -28.53
C GLU A 193 -0.79 -1.30 -28.99
N ILE A 194 -0.52 -0.35 -28.08
CA ILE A 194 0.24 0.87 -28.38
C ILE A 194 1.64 0.57 -28.92
N LYS A 195 2.36 -0.40 -28.32
CA LYS A 195 3.69 -0.80 -28.81
C LYS A 195 3.63 -1.41 -30.22
N GLU A 196 2.62 -2.22 -30.50
CA GLU A 196 2.43 -2.83 -31.82
C GLU A 196 2.10 -1.78 -32.88
N GLU A 197 1.27 -0.79 -32.56
CA GLU A 197 0.97 0.35 -33.44
C GLU A 197 2.21 1.23 -33.70
N LEU A 198 2.95 1.58 -32.65
CA LEU A 198 4.19 2.36 -32.78
C LEU A 198 5.20 1.63 -33.67
N ASN A 199 5.43 0.33 -33.44
CA ASN A 199 6.37 -0.46 -34.24
C ASN A 199 5.95 -0.56 -35.72
N LYS A 200 4.64 -0.67 -36.00
CA LYS A 200 4.12 -0.64 -37.38
C LYS A 200 4.36 0.71 -38.04
N ASN A 201 4.16 1.81 -37.32
CA ASN A 201 4.37 3.17 -37.84
C ASN A 201 5.86 3.45 -38.10
N TYR A 202 6.76 3.09 -37.18
CA TYR A 202 8.21 3.19 -37.38
C TYR A 202 8.69 2.37 -38.59
N SER A 203 8.12 1.18 -38.79
CA SER A 203 8.46 0.32 -39.93
C SER A 203 7.97 0.89 -41.26
N LYS A 204 6.83 1.60 -41.26
CA LYS A 204 6.31 2.31 -42.43
C LYS A 204 7.15 3.53 -42.78
N GLU A 205 7.51 4.37 -41.79
CA GLU A 205 8.34 5.56 -42.02
C GLU A 205 9.73 5.21 -42.58
N LYS A 206 10.35 4.13 -42.09
CA LYS A 206 11.63 3.62 -42.64
C LYS A 206 11.54 3.12 -44.09
N LYS A 207 10.40 2.55 -44.47
CA LYS A 207 10.16 2.11 -45.85
C LYS A 207 9.99 3.29 -46.79
N VAL A 208 9.20 4.28 -46.37
CA VAL A 208 8.96 5.51 -47.14
C VAL A 208 10.26 6.31 -47.32
N SER A 209 11.10 6.40 -46.28
CA SER A 209 12.38 7.12 -46.38
C SER A 209 13.40 6.42 -47.29
N GLN A 210 13.43 5.08 -47.31
CA GLN A 210 14.28 4.32 -48.24
C GLN A 210 13.80 4.39 -49.70
N GLU A 211 12.49 4.48 -49.94
CA GLU A 211 11.93 4.63 -51.30
C GLU A 211 12.11 6.06 -51.84
N SER A 212 12.15 7.09 -50.98
CA SER A 212 12.39 8.48 -51.39
C SER A 212 13.87 8.84 -51.68
N LEU A 213 14.78 7.88 -51.49
CA LEU A 213 16.22 8.02 -51.70
C LEU A 213 16.68 7.45 -53.06
N PHE A 214 15.74 6.99 -53.90
CA PHE A 214 15.94 6.52 -55.28
C PHE A 214 15.20 7.38 -56.29
#